data_AF-A0A2L2X5Y8-F1
#
_entry.id   AF-A0A2L2X5Y8-F1
#
_cell.length_a   1.000
_cell.length_b   1.000
_cell.length_c   1.000
_cell.angle_alpha   90.00
_cell.angle_beta   90.00
_cell.angle_gamma   90.00
#
_symmetry.space_group_name_H-M   'P 1'
#
loop_
_entity.id
_entity.type
_entity.pdbx_description
1 polymer ?
#
loop_
_entity_poly.entity_id
_entity_poly.type
_entity_poly.pdbx_seq_one_letter_code
_entity_poly.pdbx_strand_id
1 'polypeptide(L)'
;MENETINKPEILFEYTTKAFEEIIAETIGSEITPCEELKLASTEILSVIIGVTGNINGRILLNTTVATANKLAEFMNFGEPLDNKDDLFIYLSEFANMYCGRMVTYINDRFGKREVWITPPAIFSANDLAIITPHMAT
;
A
#
# COMPACT_ATOMS: atom_id res chain seq x y z
N MET A 1 -35.64 0.13 -11.47
CA MET A 1 -34.25 -0.18 -11.12
C MET A 1 -33.63 1.12 -10.70
N GLU A 2 -33.57 1.37 -9.39
CA GLU A 2 -32.90 2.54 -8.84
C GLU A 2 -31.44 2.52 -9.27
N ASN A 3 -30.98 3.64 -9.83
CA ASN A 3 -29.57 3.91 -10.02
C ASN A 3 -28.99 4.16 -8.63
N GLU A 4 -28.55 3.11 -7.94
CA GLU A 4 -27.63 3.27 -6.82
C GLU A 4 -26.42 4.04 -7.32
N THR A 5 -26.25 5.25 -6.80
CA THR A 5 -25.11 6.08 -7.13
C THR A 5 -23.90 5.43 -6.47
N ILE A 6 -23.16 4.64 -7.25
CA ILE A 6 -21.97 3.93 -6.80
C ILE A 6 -20.98 4.93 -6.20
N ASN A 7 -20.74 4.84 -4.89
CA ASN A 7 -19.74 5.63 -4.19
C ASN A 7 -18.33 5.08 -4.51
N LYS A 8 -17.78 5.48 -5.65
CA LYS A 8 -16.48 4.99 -6.14
C LYS A 8 -15.34 5.11 -5.11
N PRO A 9 -15.17 6.24 -4.38
CA PRO A 9 -14.14 6.35 -3.34
C PRO A 9 -14.22 5.29 -2.24
N GLU A 10 -15.44 4.97 -1.78
CA GLU A 10 -15.64 4.00 -0.70
C GLU A 10 -15.29 2.59 -1.15
N ILE A 11 -15.71 2.21 -2.36
CA ILE A 11 -15.37 0.91 -2.95
C ILE A 11 -13.87 0.80 -3.24
N LEU A 12 -13.24 1.90 -3.69
CA LEU A 12 -11.79 1.92 -3.84
C LEU A 12 -11.09 1.66 -2.51
N PHE A 13 -11.52 2.32 -1.43
CA PHE A 13 -10.95 2.12 -0.10
C PHE A 13 -11.16 0.69 0.39
N GLU A 14 -12.34 0.11 0.16
CA GLU A 14 -12.65 -1.28 0.47
C GLU A 14 -11.69 -2.25 -0.22
N TYR A 15 -11.53 -2.15 -1.55
CA TYR A 15 -10.65 -3.07 -2.29
C TYR A 15 -9.17 -2.85 -2.01
N THR A 16 -8.78 -1.60 -1.74
CA THR A 16 -7.45 -1.24 -1.28
C THR A 16 -7.17 -1.89 0.07
N THR A 17 -8.12 -1.87 1.00
CA THR A 17 -7.97 -2.47 2.34
C THR A 17 -7.94 -3.99 2.25
N LYS A 18 -8.90 -4.58 1.53
CA LYS A 18 -8.96 -6.03 1.30
C LYS A 18 -7.68 -6.58 0.68
N ALA A 19 -7.17 -5.93 -0.37
CA ALA A 19 -5.92 -6.35 -1.01
C ALA A 19 -4.74 -6.30 -0.03
N PHE A 20 -4.69 -5.29 0.84
CA PHE A 20 -3.65 -5.18 1.86
C PHE A 20 -3.73 -6.30 2.90
N GLU A 21 -4.93 -6.57 3.43
CA GLU A 21 -5.17 -7.61 4.43
C GLU A 21 -4.81 -9.00 3.90
N GLU A 22 -5.20 -9.33 2.68
CA GLU A 22 -4.87 -10.63 2.06
C GLU A 22 -3.37 -10.81 1.84
N ILE A 23 -2.70 -9.81 1.27
CA ILE A 23 -1.26 -9.91 1.00
C ILE A 23 -0.46 -9.99 2.29
N ILE A 24 -0.85 -9.24 3.32
CA ILE A 24 -0.21 -9.39 4.63
C ILE A 24 -0.51 -10.77 5.21
N ALA A 25 -1.75 -11.25 5.21
CA ALA A 25 -2.09 -12.57 5.75
C ALA A 25 -1.30 -13.69 5.04
N GLU A 26 -1.12 -13.59 3.72
CA GLU A 26 -0.27 -14.49 2.91
C GLU A 26 1.22 -14.39 3.32
N THR A 27 1.67 -13.22 3.75
CA THR A 27 3.08 -12.94 4.10
C THR A 27 3.44 -13.31 5.54
N ILE A 28 2.68 -12.82 6.52
CA ILE A 28 2.99 -12.97 7.96
C ILE A 28 2.27 -14.17 8.60
N GLY A 29 1.36 -14.83 7.86
CA GLY A 29 0.58 -15.96 8.35
C GLY A 29 -0.30 -15.65 9.57
N SER A 30 -0.61 -14.36 9.80
CA SER A 30 -1.33 -13.86 10.97
C SER A 30 -2.34 -12.78 10.56
N GLU A 31 -3.40 -12.64 11.35
CA GLU A 31 -4.38 -11.57 11.17
C GLU A 31 -3.82 -10.22 11.64
N ILE A 32 -4.00 -9.18 10.84
CA ILE A 32 -3.74 -7.79 11.27
C ILE A 32 -4.98 -7.29 12.01
N THR A 33 -4.76 -6.53 13.08
CA THR A 33 -5.82 -5.72 13.68
C THR A 33 -5.69 -4.28 13.19
N PRO A 34 -6.70 -3.72 12.49
CA PRO A 34 -6.72 -2.31 12.13
C PRO A 34 -6.61 -1.42 13.37
N CYS A 35 -5.88 -0.32 13.25
CA CYS A 35 -5.79 0.69 14.29
C CYS A 35 -6.58 1.94 13.87
N GLU A 36 -7.31 2.54 14.81
CA GLU A 36 -8.10 3.76 14.55
C GLU A 36 -7.23 4.98 14.23
N GLU A 37 -5.99 5.03 14.73
CA GLU A 37 -5.07 6.16 14.52
C GLU A 37 -3.63 5.68 14.29
N LEU A 38 -3.04 6.06 13.16
CA LEU A 38 -1.63 5.78 12.88
C LEU A 38 -0.73 6.71 13.70
N LYS A 39 -0.06 6.17 14.72
CA LYS A 39 1.02 6.85 15.45
C LYS A 39 2.37 6.27 15.06
N LEU A 40 3.08 6.94 14.17
CA LEU A 40 4.49 6.62 13.88
C LEU A 40 5.35 7.14 15.04
N ALA A 41 5.70 6.25 15.96
CA ALA A 41 6.53 6.59 17.13
C ALA A 41 8.04 6.66 16.83
N SER A 42 8.43 6.60 15.55
CA SER A 42 9.82 6.58 15.09
C SER A 42 10.09 7.75 14.15
N THR A 43 11.29 8.33 14.26
CA THR A 43 11.79 9.35 13.32
C THR A 43 12.17 8.73 11.97
N GLU A 44 12.57 7.46 11.95
CA GLU A 44 12.94 6.76 10.71
C GLU A 44 11.69 6.12 10.08
N ILE A 45 11.26 6.68 8.95
CA ILE A 45 10.02 6.34 8.25
C ILE A 45 10.35 5.86 6.83
N LEU A 46 9.63 4.82 6.41
CA LEU A 46 9.56 4.39 5.02
C LEU A 46 8.20 4.73 4.45
N SER A 47 8.20 5.32 3.26
CA SER A 47 6.98 5.62 2.52
C SER A 47 7.05 4.98 1.15
N VAL A 48 6.00 4.24 0.79
CA VAL A 48 5.79 3.75 -0.57
C VAL A 48 4.70 4.58 -1.23
N ILE A 49 5.01 5.14 -2.39
CA ILE A 49 4.06 5.89 -3.21
C ILE A 49 3.69 5.05 -4.42
N ILE A 50 2.39 4.89 -4.65
CA ILE A 50 1.84 4.23 -5.84
C ILE A 50 0.88 5.22 -6.50
N GLY A 51 1.16 5.60 -7.75
CA GLY A 51 0.25 6.40 -8.55
C GLY A 51 -0.91 5.56 -9.06
N VAL A 52 -2.12 6.09 -8.98
CA VAL A 52 -3.34 5.48 -9.54
C VAL A 52 -3.83 6.42 -10.64
N THR A 53 -4.09 5.88 -11.83
CA THR A 53 -4.49 6.67 -13.00
C THR A 53 -5.66 6.00 -13.74
N GLY A 54 -6.40 6.80 -14.51
CA GLY A 54 -7.47 6.35 -15.40
C GLY A 54 -8.76 7.10 -15.15
N ASN A 55 -9.88 6.37 -15.02
CA ASN A 55 -11.16 6.98 -14.63
C ASN A 55 -11.13 7.54 -13.21
N ILE A 56 -10.18 7.06 -12.40
CA ILE A 56 -9.87 7.59 -11.09
C ILE A 56 -8.38 7.91 -11.06
N ASN A 57 -8.03 9.14 -10.66
CA ASN A 57 -6.66 9.60 -10.57
C ASN A 57 -6.34 9.95 -9.11
N GLY A 58 -5.19 9.49 -8.63
CA GLY A 58 -4.78 9.70 -7.26
C GLY A 58 -3.49 8.97 -6.93
N ARG A 59 -3.27 8.74 -5.64
CA ARG A 59 -2.14 7.97 -5.16
C ARG A 59 -2.48 7.23 -3.88
N ILE A 60 -1.79 6.12 -3.67
CA ILE A 60 -1.77 5.39 -2.41
C ILE A 60 -0.44 5.66 -1.73
N LEU A 61 -0.52 5.92 -0.43
CA LEU A 61 0.62 6.16 0.44
C LEU A 61 0.63 5.08 1.51
N LEU A 62 1.65 4.23 1.49
CA LEU A 62 1.90 3.27 2.56
C LEU A 62 3.05 3.80 3.41
N ASN A 63 2.75 4.13 4.66
CA ASN A 63 3.74 4.64 5.60
C ASN A 63 3.98 3.61 6.70
N THR A 64 5.24 3.39 7.03
CA THR A 64 5.64 2.45 8.08
C THR A 64 6.93 2.90 8.75
N THR A 65 7.19 2.39 9.94
CA THR A 65 8.51 2.58 10.56
C THR A 65 9.49 1.59 9.95
N VAL A 66 10.78 1.93 9.93
CA VAL A 66 11.83 0.97 9.51
C VAL A 66 11.78 -0.32 10.34
N ALA A 67 11.46 -0.23 11.63
CA ALA A 67 11.34 -1.40 12.50
C ALA A 67 10.20 -2.34 12.07
N THR A 68 9.03 -1.81 11.72
CA THR A 68 7.90 -2.61 11.23
C THR A 68 8.19 -3.19 9.86
N ALA A 69 8.82 -2.42 8.96
CA ALA A 69 9.19 -2.90 7.63
C ALA A 69 10.25 -4.02 7.69
N ASN A 70 11.23 -3.92 8.59
CA ASN A 70 12.22 -4.98 8.81
C ASN A 70 11.54 -6.28 9.22
N LYS A 71 10.60 -6.24 10.18
CA LYS A 71 9.86 -7.44 10.57
C LYS A 71 9.08 -8.04 9.41
N LEU A 72 8.42 -7.20 8.60
CA LEU A 72 7.70 -7.67 7.41
C LEU A 72 8.66 -8.35 6.43
N ALA A 73 9.82 -7.75 6.16
CA ALA A 73 10.82 -8.31 5.27
C ALA A 73 11.43 -9.61 5.80
N GLU A 74 11.68 -9.73 7.10
CA GLU A 74 12.12 -10.99 7.74
C GLU A 74 11.07 -12.09 7.57
N PHE A 75 9.76 -11.79 7.73
CA PHE A 75 8.70 -12.75 7.44
C PHE A 75 8.68 -13.18 5.96
N MET A 76 8.90 -12.25 5.03
CA MET A 76 9.05 -12.57 3.61
C MET A 76 10.32 -13.39 3.32
N ASN A 77 11.34 -13.26 4.17
CA ASN A 77 12.57 -14.05 4.15
C ASN A 77 12.45 -15.33 5.00
N PHE A 78 11.30 -15.98 4.98
CA PHE A 78 11.05 -17.24 5.71
C PHE A 78 11.27 -17.15 7.24
N GLY A 79 11.20 -15.95 7.82
CA GLY A 79 11.42 -15.70 9.23
C GLY A 79 12.89 -15.51 9.62
N GLU A 80 13.81 -15.48 8.65
CA GLU A 80 15.23 -15.27 8.91
C GLU A 80 15.61 -13.77 8.88
N PRO A 81 16.59 -13.34 9.70
CA PRO A 81 17.12 -11.99 9.66
C PRO A 81 17.61 -11.59 8.25
N LEU A 82 17.52 -10.30 7.93
CA LEU A 82 18.06 -9.77 6.68
C LEU A 82 19.60 -9.71 6.72
N ASP A 83 20.24 -10.14 5.64
CA ASP A 83 21.71 -10.14 5.52
C ASP A 83 22.26 -8.72 5.30
N ASN A 84 21.50 -7.88 4.60
CA ASN A 84 21.88 -6.49 4.33
C ASN A 84 20.68 -5.54 4.37
N LYS A 85 20.98 -4.23 4.46
CA LYS A 85 19.94 -3.19 4.51
C LYS A 85 19.17 -3.02 3.19
N ASP A 86 19.77 -3.38 2.06
CA ASP A 86 19.14 -3.22 0.76
C ASP A 86 18.03 -4.27 0.55
N ASP A 87 18.16 -5.44 1.17
CA ASP A 87 17.14 -6.50 1.18
C ASP A 87 15.81 -5.98 1.71
N LEU A 88 15.83 -5.09 2.71
CA LEU A 88 14.62 -4.44 3.22
C LEU A 88 13.84 -3.74 2.09
N PHE A 89 14.54 -2.98 1.25
CA PHE A 89 13.92 -2.24 0.15
C PHE A 89 13.44 -3.18 -0.95
N ILE A 90 14.13 -4.29 -1.17
CA ILE A 90 13.72 -5.33 -2.12
C ILE A 90 12.42 -5.98 -1.65
N TYR A 91 12.37 -6.50 -0.43
CA TYR A 91 11.17 -7.16 0.11
C TYR A 91 9.99 -6.19 0.22
N LEU A 92 10.22 -4.94 0.63
CA LEU A 92 9.16 -3.93 0.65
C LEU A 92 8.65 -3.59 -0.76
N SER A 93 9.52 -3.61 -1.78
CA SER A 93 9.11 -3.43 -3.18
C SER A 93 8.26 -4.61 -3.67
N GLU A 94 8.65 -5.84 -3.35
CA GLU A 94 7.89 -7.04 -3.70
C GLU A 94 6.52 -7.05 -3.02
N PHE A 95 6.46 -6.72 -1.73
CA PHE A 95 5.20 -6.55 -1.01
C PHE A 95 4.29 -5.53 -1.71
N ALA A 96 4.84 -4.34 -2.01
CA ALA A 96 4.09 -3.28 -2.68
C ALA A 96 3.60 -3.72 -4.06
N ASN A 97 4.42 -4.43 -4.83
CA ASN A 97 4.05 -4.98 -6.14
C ASN A 97 2.90 -5.99 -6.04
N MET A 98 2.97 -6.94 -5.10
CA MET A 98 1.91 -7.93 -4.87
C MET A 98 0.59 -7.26 -4.49
N TYR A 99 0.65 -6.34 -3.53
CA TYR A 99 -0.47 -5.53 -3.08
C TYR A 99 -1.13 -4.76 -4.24
N CYS A 100 -0.32 -4.06 -5.03
CA CYS A 100 -0.79 -3.25 -6.15
C CYS A 100 -1.46 -4.10 -7.25
N GLY A 101 -0.87 -5.26 -7.59
CA GLY A 101 -1.43 -6.19 -8.55
C GLY A 101 -2.80 -6.72 -8.11
N ARG A 102 -2.92 -7.13 -6.83
CA ARG A 102 -4.18 -7.60 -6.24
C ARG A 102 -5.26 -6.52 -6.27
N MET A 103 -4.91 -5.32 -5.81
CA MET A 103 -5.82 -4.17 -5.78
C MET A 103 -6.35 -3.82 -7.18
N VAL A 104 -5.48 -3.69 -8.18
CA VAL A 104 -5.88 -3.36 -9.56
C VAL A 104 -6.81 -4.42 -10.15
N THR A 105 -6.57 -5.69 -9.83
CA THR A 105 -7.43 -6.79 -10.26
C THR A 105 -8.85 -6.61 -9.71
N TYR A 106 -9.00 -6.36 -8.40
CA TYR A 106 -10.31 -6.15 -7.78
C TYR A 106 -11.08 -4.96 -8.34
N ILE A 107 -10.41 -3.82 -8.50
CA ILE A 107 -11.05 -2.61 -9.01
C ILE A 107 -11.52 -2.83 -10.45
N ASN A 108 -10.66 -3.39 -11.31
CA ASN A 108 -10.98 -3.63 -12.72
C ASN A 108 -12.02 -4.73 -12.91
N ASP A 109 -12.05 -5.76 -12.06
CA ASP A 109 -13.09 -6.79 -12.12
C ASP A 109 -14.46 -6.24 -11.70
N ARG A 110 -14.50 -5.28 -10.76
CA ARG A 110 -15.75 -4.66 -10.29
C ARG A 110 -16.33 -3.64 -11.27
N PHE A 111 -15.49 -2.76 -11.82
CA PHE A 111 -15.93 -1.59 -12.60
C PHE A 111 -15.79 -1.76 -14.11
N GLY A 112 -15.12 -2.82 -14.55
CA GLY A 112 -14.84 -3.10 -15.95
C GLY A 112 -13.34 -3.08 -16.22
N LYS A 113 -12.93 -3.89 -17.20
CA LYS A 113 -11.53 -4.01 -17.58
C LYS A 113 -10.96 -2.63 -17.93
N ARG A 114 -9.85 -2.27 -17.29
CA ARG A 114 -9.09 -1.01 -17.49
C ARG A 114 -9.76 0.26 -16.92
N GLU A 115 -10.48 0.14 -15.80
CA GLU A 115 -10.94 1.30 -15.02
C GLU A 115 -9.75 2.07 -14.40
N VAL A 116 -8.75 1.33 -13.90
CA VAL A 116 -7.56 1.88 -13.25
C VAL A 116 -6.25 1.23 -13.74
N TRP A 117 -5.20 2.04 -13.74
CA TRP A 117 -3.80 1.64 -13.92
C TRP A 117 -2.97 2.15 -12.74
N ILE A 118 -1.90 1.43 -12.44
CA ILE A 118 -0.94 1.76 -11.37
C ILE A 118 0.43 2.07 -11.95
N THR A 119 1.15 2.98 -11.31
CA THR A 119 2.59 3.11 -11.54
C THR A 119 3.35 2.04 -10.75
N PRO A 120 4.59 1.69 -11.15
CA PRO A 120 5.49 0.98 -10.26
C PRO A 120 5.59 1.69 -8.90
N PRO A 121 5.70 0.96 -7.78
CA PRO A 121 5.87 1.55 -6.46
C PRO A 121 7.22 2.27 -6.36
N ALA A 122 7.21 3.46 -5.74
CA ALA A 122 8.41 4.22 -5.42
C ALA A 122 8.61 4.27 -3.90
N ILE A 123 9.77 3.81 -3.43
CA ILE A 123 10.10 3.74 -2.00
C ILE A 123 11.00 4.90 -1.62
N PHE A 124 10.66 5.54 -0.51
CA PHE A 124 11.40 6.64 0.10
C PHE A 124 11.77 6.26 1.53
N SER A 125 13.03 6.51 1.90
CA SER A 125 13.55 6.33 3.24
C SER A 125 14.21 7.61 3.71
N ALA A 126 13.73 8.17 4.81
CA ALA A 126 14.35 9.33 5.44
C ALA A 126 13.98 9.43 6.91
N ASN A 127 14.82 10.16 7.66
CA ASN A 127 14.44 10.65 8.98
C ASN A 127 13.48 11.82 8.83
N ASP A 128 12.41 11.84 9.62
CA ASP A 128 11.38 12.88 9.65
C ASP A 128 10.73 13.14 8.27
N LEU A 129 10.51 12.06 7.50
CA LEU A 129 9.91 12.13 6.18
C LEU A 129 8.47 12.68 6.25
N ALA A 130 8.22 13.80 5.56
CA ALA A 130 6.89 14.37 5.39
C ALA A 130 6.53 14.45 3.90
N ILE A 131 5.44 13.79 3.51
CA ILE A 131 4.88 13.88 2.16
C ILE A 131 3.65 14.79 2.21
N ILE A 132 3.78 16.01 1.66
CA ILE A 132 2.70 17.00 1.63
C ILE A 132 2.08 17.00 0.23
N THR A 133 0.76 16.89 0.14
CA THR A 133 0.02 17.15 -1.11
C THR A 133 -0.52 18.58 -1.06
N PRO A 134 0.10 19.57 -1.72
CA PRO A 134 -0.52 20.88 -1.84
C PRO A 134 -1.75 20.78 -2.74
N HIS A 135 -2.91 21.19 -2.23
CA HIS A 135 -4.07 21.43 -3.09
C HIS A 135 -3.83 22.75 -3.83
N MET A 136 -3.48 22.68 -5.11
CA MET A 136 -3.55 23.85 -5.98
C MET A 136 -4.99 23.94 -6.49
N ALA A 137 -5.77 24.83 -5.89
CA ALA A 137 -7.03 25.25 -6.47
C ALA A 137 -6.71 26.09 -7.72
N THR A 138 -7.00 25.56 -8.90
CA THR A 138 -7.03 26.32 -10.16
C THR A 138 -8.46 26.53 -10.59
#